data_AF-A0A9E5Y5N1-F1
#
_entry.id   AF-A0A9E5Y5N1-F1
#
_cell.length_a   1.000
_cell.length_b   1.000
_cell.length_c   1.000
_cell.angle_alpha   90.00
_cell.angle_beta   90.00
_cell.angle_gamma   90.00
#
_symmetry.space_group_name_H-M   'P 1'
#
loop_
_entity.id
_entity.type
_entity.pdbx_description
1 polymer ?
#
loop_
_entity_poly.entity_id
_entity_poly.type
_entity_poly.pdbx_seq_one_letter_code
_entity_poly.pdbx_strand_id
1 'polypeptide(L)' 'MAEVAPEVLEAVKNAARDGKISCTAARKLAADLKVPPRVVGEACNALKIKIKACELGCF' A
#
# COMPACT_ATOMS: atom_id res chain seq x y z
N MET A 1 5.19 -16.36 10.13
CA MET A 1 5.00 -14.92 10.39
C MET A 1 4.59 -14.27 9.08
N ALA A 2 3.52 -13.49 9.06
CA ALA A 2 3.22 -12.60 7.93
C ALA A 2 4.09 -11.36 8.10
N GLU A 3 5.30 -11.41 7.55
CA GLU A 3 6.27 -10.31 7.61
C GLU A 3 5.90 -9.23 6.58
N VAL A 4 4.92 -8.40 6.94
CA VAL A 4 4.85 -7.08 6.32
C VAL A 4 6.09 -6.35 6.80
N ALA A 5 7.10 -6.23 5.93
CA ALA A 5 8.36 -5.59 6.27
C ALA A 5 8.08 -4.14 6.75
N PRO A 6 8.73 -3.67 7.82
CA PRO A 6 8.47 -2.35 8.39
C PRO A 6 8.69 -1.23 7.37
N GLU A 7 9.64 -1.42 6.45
CA GLU A 7 9.86 -0.59 5.27
C GLU A 7 8.60 -0.41 4.40
N VAL A 8 7.77 -1.45 4.20
CA VAL A 8 6.50 -1.33 3.45
C VAL A 8 5.49 -0.50 4.23
N LEU A 9 5.38 -0.72 5.55
CA LEU A 9 4.46 0.04 6.41
C LEU A 9 4.82 1.53 6.42
N GLU A 10 6.10 1.86 6.56
CA GLU A 10 6.58 3.23 6.53
C GLU A 10 6.37 3.87 5.16
N ALA A 11 6.72 3.16 4.09
CA ALA A 11 6.61 3.70 2.75
C ALA A 11 5.13 3.88 2.31
N VAL A 12 4.24 2.97 2.72
CA VAL A 12 2.79 3.14 2.59
C VAL A 12 2.29 4.33 3.39
N LYS A 13 2.74 4.49 4.63
CA LYS A 13 2.36 5.61 5.51
C LYS A 13 2.84 6.96 4.96
N ASN A 14 4.04 7.00 4.37
CA ASN A 14 4.64 8.18 3.78
C ASN A 14 3.96 8.55 2.45
N ALA A 15 3.56 7.55 1.66
CA ALA A 15 2.81 7.76 0.43
C ALA A 15 1.31 7.99 0.66
N ALA A 16 0.77 7.58 1.80
CA ALA A 16 -0.60 7.82 2.20
C ALA A 16 -0.79 9.29 2.59
N ARG A 17 -1.22 10.09 1.63
CA ARG A 17 -1.54 11.49 1.85
C ARG A 17 -2.94 11.58 2.43
N ASP A 18 -3.05 12.02 3.68
CA ASP A 18 -4.34 12.20 4.38
C ASP A 18 -5.07 10.87 4.72
N GLY A 19 -4.30 9.81 5.03
CA GLY A 19 -4.86 8.48 5.33
C GLY A 19 -5.45 7.78 4.10
N LYS A 20 -5.06 8.22 2.90
CA LYS A 20 -5.52 7.67 1.62
C LYS A 20 -4.32 7.42 0.71
N ILE A 21 -4.31 6.30 0.00
CA ILE A 21 -3.24 5.96 -0.96
C ILE A 21 -3.86 5.58 -2.30
N SER A 22 -3.21 5.94 -3.40
CA SER A 22 -3.65 5.53 -4.73
C SER A 22 -3.20 4.11 -5.06
N CYS A 23 -3.99 3.32 -5.80
CA CYS A 23 -3.55 1.98 -6.23
C CYS A 23 -2.25 2.06 -7.05
N THR A 24 -2.11 3.10 -7.88
CA THR A 24 -0.88 3.42 -8.62
C THR A 24 0.31 3.64 -7.68
N ALA A 25 0.11 4.40 -6.60
CA ALA A 25 1.14 4.71 -5.63
C ALA A 25 1.54 3.45 -4.83
N ALA A 26 0.56 2.70 -4.33
CA ALA A 26 0.76 1.43 -3.66
C ALA A 26 1.50 0.42 -4.54
N ARG A 27 1.15 0.34 -5.83
CA ARG A 27 1.79 -0.58 -6.79
C ARG A 27 3.18 -0.11 -7.21
N LYS A 28 3.42 1.20 -7.32
CA LYS A 28 4.77 1.78 -7.50
C LYS A 28 5.67 1.45 -6.32
N LEU A 29 5.17 1.64 -5.10
CA LEU A 29 5.87 1.27 -3.87
C LEU A 29 6.16 -0.23 -3.80
N ALA A 30 5.18 -1.05 -4.14
CA ALA A 30 5.37 -2.50 -4.21
C ALA A 30 6.51 -2.86 -5.18
N ALA A 31 6.54 -2.23 -6.36
CA ALA A 31 7.57 -2.46 -7.36
C ALA A 31 8.95 -1.95 -6.92
N ASP A 32 9.01 -0.79 -6.30
CA ASP A 32 10.25 -0.17 -5.78
C ASP A 32 10.87 -1.00 -4.66
N LEU A 33 10.03 -1.45 -3.72
CA LEU A 33 10.41 -2.30 -2.59
C LEU A 33 10.54 -3.79 -2.97
N LYS A 34 10.29 -4.16 -4.24
CA LYS A 34 10.22 -5.56 -4.72
C LYS A 34 9.30 -6.46 -3.89
N VAL A 35 8.25 -5.90 -3.28
CA VAL A 35 7.27 -6.65 -2.50
C VAL A 35 5.98 -6.91 -3.30
N PRO A 36 5.22 -7.96 -2.96
CA PRO A 36 3.91 -8.17 -3.57
C PRO A 36 2.95 -7.02 -3.23
N PRO A 37 2.10 -6.56 -4.16
CA PRO A 37 1.05 -5.58 -3.87
C PRO A 37 0.05 -6.09 -2.83
N ARG A 38 -0.03 -7.42 -2.63
CA ARG A 38 -0.79 -8.04 -1.53
C ARG A 38 -0.26 -7.60 -0.16
N VAL A 39 1.06 -7.57 0.03
CA VAL A 39 1.71 -7.12 1.28
C VAL A 39 1.44 -5.63 1.50
N VAL A 40 1.50 -4.83 0.43
CA VAL A 40 1.14 -3.40 0.49
C VAL A 40 -0.33 -3.22 0.86
N GLY A 41 -1.23 -4.03 0.30
CA GLY A 41 -2.65 -4.02 0.66
C GLY A 41 -2.91 -4.40 2.12
N GLU A 42 -2.22 -5.43 2.63
CA GLU A 42 -2.26 -5.82 4.04
C GLU A 42 -1.71 -4.70 4.95
N ALA A 43 -0.61 -4.06 4.56
CA ALA A 43 -0.05 -2.91 5.26
C ALA A 43 -1.06 -1.73 5.32
N CYS A 44 -1.69 -1.41 4.19
CA CYS A 44 -2.73 -0.38 4.12
C CYS A 44 -3.91 -0.72 5.03
N ASN A 45 -4.36 -1.97 5.01
CA ASN A 45 -5.49 -2.44 5.81
C ASN A 45 -5.17 -2.40 7.32
N ALA A 46 -3.96 -2.83 7.70
CA ALA A 46 -3.47 -2.76 9.08
C ALA A 46 -3.36 -1.31 9.58
N LEU A 47 -2.92 -0.39 8.71
CA LEU A 47 -2.81 1.04 9.00
C LEU A 47 -4.15 1.80 8.87
N LYS A 48 -5.25 1.12 8.53
CA LYS A 48 -6.57 1.72 8.22
C LYS A 48 -6.51 2.83 7.15
N ILE A 49 -5.58 2.71 6.22
CA ILE A 49 -5.43 3.63 5.08
C ILE A 49 -6.40 3.22 3.99
N LYS A 50 -7.19 4.18 3.49
CA LYS A 50 -8.13 3.92 2.39
C LYS A 50 -7.41 3.95 1.05
N ILE A 51 -7.47 2.85 0.30
CA ILE A 51 -7.01 2.83 -1.09
C ILE A 51 -8.08 3.52 -1.95
N LYS A 52 -7.73 4.63 -2.60
CA LYS A 52 -8.62 5.39 -3.50
C LYS A 52 -8.07 5.28 -4.93
N ALA A 53 -8.91 5.22 -5.95
CA ALA A 53 -8.48 5.03 -7.35
C ALA A 53 -7.78 3.67 -7.59
N CYS A 54 -8.53 2.57 -7.44
CA CYS A 54 -8.18 1.30 -8.06
C CYS A 54 -8.40 1.44 -9.57
N GLU A 55 -7.32 1.69 -10.33
CA GLU A 55 -7.37 1.80 -11.81
C GLU A 55 -7.85 0.50 -12.49
N LEU A 56 -7.95 -0.59 -11.74
CA LEU A 56 -8.55 -1.85 -12.18
C LEU A 56 -10.09 -1.87 -12.13
N GLY A 57 -10.75 -0.80 -11.69
CA GLY A 57 -12.21 -0.75 -11.61
C GLY A 57 -12.82 -1.68 -10.54
N CYS A 58 -12.01 -2.27 -9.65
CA CYS A 58 -12.48 -3.01 -8.49
C CYS A 58 -12.73 -2.08 -7.30
N PHE A 59 -13.77 -1.26 -7.40
CA PHE A 59 -14.53 -0.80 -6.23
C PHE A 59 -15.57 -1.85 -5.86
#